data_AF-A0A2V8JWY5-F1
#
_entry.id   AF-A0A2V8JWY5-F1
#
_cell.length_a   1.000
_cell.length_b   1.000
_cell.length_c   1.000
_cell.angle_alpha   90.00
_cell.angle_beta   90.00
_cell.angle_gamma   90.00
#
_symmetry.space_group_name_H-M   'P 1'
#
loop_
_entity.id
_entity.type
_entity.pdbx_description
1 polymer ?
#
loop_
_entity_poly.entity_id
_entity_poly.type
_entity_poly.pdbx_seq_one_letter_code
_entity_poly.pdbx_strand_id
1 'polypeptide(L)' 'MKTTVEMDEHLLERARRILGKDTIKDTVEESLRRVVRQRALEELADSLGTFDIDLTPEKLRRMRRKRTRNASR' A
#
# COMPACT_ATOMS: atom_id res chain seq x y z
N MET A 1 14.52 23.31 -1.94
CA MET A 1 15.09 23.48 -3.29
C MET A 1 14.02 24.07 -4.20
N LYS A 2 14.36 24.99 -5.10
CA LYS A 2 13.44 25.43 -6.16
C LYS A 2 13.97 24.87 -7.48
N THR A 3 13.08 24.22 -8.23
CA THR A 3 13.41 23.57 -9.50
C THR A 3 12.28 23.86 -10.47
N THR A 4 12.63 24.22 -11.70
CA THR A 4 11.67 24.37 -12.79
C THR A 4 11.61 23.06 -13.54
N VAL A 5 10.41 22.54 -13.76
CA VAL A 5 10.15 21.29 -14.49
C VAL A 5 8.98 21.51 -15.43
N GLU A 6 9.01 20.88 -16.59
CA GLU A 6 7.84 20.80 -17.47
C GLU A 6 6.93 19.68 -16.98
N MET A 7 5.62 19.95 -16.92
CA MET A 7 4.62 19.01 -16.40
C MET A 7 3.39 19.04 -17.28
N ASP A 8 2.76 17.87 -17.45
CA ASP A 8 1.43 17.77 -18.04
C ASP A 8 0.39 18.36 -17.07
N GLU A 9 -0.29 19.43 -17.51
CA GLU A 9 -1.30 20.15 -16.73
C GLU A 9 -2.52 19.28 -16.39
N HIS A 10 -2.95 18.41 -17.31
CA HIS A 10 -4.06 17.50 -17.07
C HIS A 10 -3.69 16.46 -16.02
N LEU A 11 -2.46 15.95 -16.04
CA LEU A 11 -1.98 15.03 -15.01
C LEU A 11 -1.93 15.71 -13.64
N LEU A 12 -1.42 16.94 -13.57
CA LEU A 12 -1.34 17.73 -12.35
C LEU A 12 -2.73 17.97 -11.75
N GLU A 13 -3.71 18.37 -12.56
CA GLU A 13 -5.08 18.62 -12.10
C GLU A 13 -5.79 17.34 -11.63
N ARG A 14 -5.53 16.19 -12.26
CA ARG A 14 -6.04 14.91 -11.75
C ARG A 14 -5.42 14.55 -10.42
N ALA A 15 -4.08 14.66 -10.30
CA ALA A 15 -3.38 14.37 -9.06
C ALA A 15 -3.87 15.27 -7.92
N ARG A 16 -4.04 16.56 -8.19
CA ARG A 16 -4.57 17.55 -7.25
C ARG A 16 -5.96 17.17 -6.73
N ARG A 17 -6.87 16.77 -7.62
CA ARG A 17 -8.22 16.30 -7.26
C ARG A 17 -8.19 15.00 -6.45
N ILE A 18 -7.37 14.03 -6.83
CA ILE A 18 -7.23 12.74 -6.12
C ILE A 18 -6.65 12.95 -4.72
N LEU A 19 -5.69 13.85 -4.59
CA LEU A 19 -4.99 14.12 -3.32
C LEU A 19 -5.71 15.16 -2.44
N GLY A 20 -6.73 15.83 -2.98
CA GLY A 20 -7.48 16.88 -2.28
C GLY A 20 -6.59 18.05 -1.85
N LYS A 21 -5.66 18.47 -2.71
CA LYS A 21 -4.70 19.54 -2.41
C LYS A 21 -5.07 20.83 -3.14
N ASP A 22 -4.81 21.94 -2.48
CA ASP A 22 -5.13 23.27 -3.02
C ASP A 22 -3.99 23.84 -3.86
N THR A 23 -2.74 23.44 -3.56
CA THR A 23 -1.55 24.00 -4.21
C THR A 23 -0.80 22.97 -5.06
N ILE A 24 -0.15 23.46 -6.13
CA ILE A 24 0.73 22.65 -6.98
C ILE A 24 1.88 22.08 -6.14
N LYS A 25 2.46 22.89 -5.25
CA LYS A 25 3.56 22.47 -4.37
C LYS A 25 3.14 21.27 -3.50
N ASP A 26 2.01 21.37 -2.80
CA ASP A 26 1.55 20.30 -1.90
C ASP A 26 1.17 19.04 -2.69
N THR A 27 0.60 19.22 -3.89
CA THR A 27 0.29 18.11 -4.79
C THR A 27 1.56 17.37 -5.20
N VAL A 28 2.61 18.10 -5.61
CA VAL A 28 3.90 17.52 -6.01
C VAL A 28 4.60 16.85 -4.84
N GLU A 29 4.68 17.52 -3.67
CA GLU A 29 5.30 16.93 -2.48
C GLU A 29 4.59 15.65 -2.04
N GLU A 30 3.25 15.66 -1.98
CA GLU A 30 2.48 14.50 -1.57
C GLU A 30 2.58 13.35 -2.58
N SER A 31 2.63 13.67 -3.88
CA SER A 31 2.84 12.67 -4.93
C SER A 31 4.19 11.98 -4.78
N LEU A 32 5.27 12.75 -4.54
CA LEU A 32 6.61 12.20 -4.32
C LEU A 32 6.67 11.34 -3.03
N ARG A 33 6.06 11.80 -1.94
CA ARG A 33 5.95 11.02 -0.70
C ARG A 33 5.25 9.68 -0.93
N ARG A 34 4.18 9.66 -1.74
CA ARG A 34 3.46 8.42 -2.10
C ARG A 34 4.34 7.45 -2.86
N VAL A 35 5.14 7.92 -3.82
CA VAL A 35 6.06 7.05 -4.58
C VAL A 35 7.09 6.40 -3.65
N VAL A 36 7.72 7.19 -2.78
CA VAL A 36 8.69 6.67 -1.80
C VAL A 36 8.03 5.67 -0.86
N ARG A 37 6.85 5.98 -0.34
CA ARG A 37 6.10 5.09 0.56
C ARG A 37 5.72 3.78 -0.15
N GLN A 38 5.25 3.85 -1.39
CA GLN A 38 4.87 2.68 -2.17
C GLN A 38 6.07 1.77 -2.38
N ARG A 39 7.23 2.33 -2.75
CA ARG A 39 8.46 1.55 -2.92
C ARG A 39 8.92 0.90 -1.61
N ALA A 40 8.84 1.62 -0.49
CA ALA A 40 9.19 1.06 0.82
C ALA A 40 8.27 -0.11 1.22
N LEU A 41 6.97 -0.04 0.88
CA LEU A 41 6.03 -1.14 1.12
C LEU A 41 6.33 -2.36 0.24
N GLU A 42 6.71 -2.15 -1.01
CA GLU A 42 7.13 -3.22 -1.93
C GLU A 42 8.40 -3.90 -1.41
N GLU A 43 9.42 -3.12 -1.02
CA GLU A 43 10.65 -3.66 -0.45
C GLU A 43 10.40 -4.42 0.85
N LEU A 44 9.50 -3.92 1.69
CA LEU A 44 9.09 -4.62 2.90
C LEU A 44 8.42 -5.96 2.54
N ALA A 45 7.50 -5.97 1.59
CA ALA A 45 6.83 -7.19 1.12
C ALA A 45 7.84 -8.20 0.56
N ASP A 46 8.79 -7.75 -0.25
CA ASP A 46 9.87 -8.58 -0.80
C ASP A 46 10.76 -9.14 0.31
N SER A 47 11.10 -8.32 1.32
CA SER A 47 11.96 -8.70 2.44
C SER A 47 11.33 -9.71 3.40
N LEU A 48 10.00 -9.70 3.52
CA LEU A 48 9.25 -10.67 4.31
C LEU A 48 9.28 -12.07 3.68
N GLY A 49 9.74 -12.17 2.42
CA GLY A 49 9.80 -13.40 1.66
C GLY A 49 8.44 -13.85 1.13
N THR A 50 8.44 -14.64 0.06
CA THR A 50 7.25 -15.37 -0.40
C THR A 50 7.00 -16.55 0.54
N PHE A 51 6.06 -16.40 1.48
CA PHE A 51 5.48 -17.56 2.13
C PHE A 51 4.43 -18.17 1.19
N ASP A 52 4.61 -19.42 0.78
CA ASP A 52 3.53 -20.18 0.14
C ASP A 52 2.50 -20.53 1.23
N ILE A 53 1.59 -19.59 1.44
CA ILE A 53 0.54 -19.72 2.43
C ILE A 53 -0.54 -20.60 1.81
N ASP A 54 -0.36 -21.94 1.88
CA ASP A 54 -1.40 -22.93 1.59
C ASP A 54 -2.49 -22.87 2.69
N LEU A 55 -3.28 -21.78 2.68
CA LEU A 55 -4.43 -21.54 3.55
C LEU A 55 -5.72 -21.62 2.72
N THR A 56 -5.99 -22.79 2.16
CA THR A 56 -7.30 -23.06 1.56
C THR A 56 -8.43 -22.90 2.59
N PRO A 57 -9.66 -22.52 2.16
CA PRO A 57 -10.81 -22.38 3.05
C PRO A 57 -11.09 -23.63 3.89
N GLU A 58 -10.84 -24.82 3.35
CA GLU A 58 -11.00 -26.09 4.06
C GLU A 58 -9.96 -26.26 5.18
N LYS A 59 -8.68 -25.98 4.88
CA LYS A 59 -7.57 -26.06 5.85
C LYS A 59 -7.75 -25.05 6.97
N LEU A 60 -8.22 -23.84 6.66
CA LEU A 60 -8.59 -22.81 7.65
C LEU A 60 -9.74 -23.26 8.57
N ARG A 61 -10.80 -23.85 8.01
CA ARG A 61 -11.92 -24.41 8.81
C ARG A 61 -11.45 -25.52 9.73
N ARG A 62 -10.57 -26.42 9.26
CA ARG A 62 -9.98 -27.51 10.06
C ARG A 62 -9.15 -26.97 11.23
N MET A 63 -8.30 -25.96 11.00
CA MET A 63 -7.50 -25.32 12.05
C MET A 63 -8.38 -24.66 13.12
N ARG A 64 -9.45 -23.97 12.70
CA ARG A 64 -10.40 -23.32 13.64
C ARG A 64 -11.11 -24.35 14.54
N ARG A 65 -11.53 -25.50 13.99
CA ARG A 65 -12.15 -26.60 14.77
C ARG A 65 -11.20 -27.25 15.78
N LYS A 66 -9.91 -27.37 15.46
CA LYS A 66 -8.90 -27.90 16.39
C LYS A 66 -8.69 -26.98 17.60
N ARG A 67 -8.77 -25.66 17.38
CA ARG A 67 -8.61 -24.65 18.44
C ARG A 67 -9.79 -24.62 19.41
N THR A 68 -11.03 -24.71 18.91
CA THR A 68 -12.22 -24.75 19.78
C THR A 68 -12.29 -26.02 20.62
N ARG A 69 -11.88 -27.18 20.07
CA ARG A 69 -11.82 -28.44 20.84
C ARG A 69 -10.86 -28.41 22.03
N ASN A 70 -9.75 -27.68 21.92
CA ASN A 70 -8.76 -27.57 23.00
C ASN A 70 -9.09 -26.45 24.01
N ALA A 71 -9.99 -25.52 23.68
CA ALA A 71 -10.45 -24.46 24.58
C ALA A 71 -11.63 -24.91 25.47
N SER A 72 -12.23 -26.07 25.18
CA SER A 72 -13.32 -26.67 25.96
C SER A 72 -12.86 -27.81 26.87
N ARG A 73 -11.56 -27.86 27.20
CA ARG A 73 -10.94 -28.86 28.06
C ARG A 73 -10.23 -28.21 29.23
#